data_AF-A0A1B9G8B2-F1
#
_entry.id   AF-A0A1B9G8B2-F1
#
_cell.length_a   1.000
_cell.length_b   1.000
_cell.length_c   1.000
_cell.angle_alpha   90.00
_cell.angle_beta   90.00
_cell.angle_gamma   90.00
#
_symmetry.space_group_name_H-M   'P 1'
#
loop_
_entity.id
_entity.type
_entity.pdbx_description
1 polymer ?
#
loop_
_entity_poly.entity_id
_entity_poly.type
_entity_poly.pdbx_seq_one_letter_code
_entity_poly.pdbx_strand_id
1 'polypeptide(L)'
;MWDADWGNDTPDEPRQSMLSFIGMAKLTLILERITSSFHTLQAAVSPPRDPYRSVLLESIANDLDSFQDWLDPQLSLPVKQKGSSRAHGVRSMQVCHLGLKIALIRLTLGEPGETSHDIEGTLKSALKIGKELVEFLESLDAGDQQSFWFPYSAFNILNGAALLLRIAVKANTTHPIINLESGDVLIRLVTVIKAGYLNSWPTAITAKTHLELLLRSLENDLPLAQSLLGILSDPPAGQGEMINPGGTISGMATSAEWSLDINNLFAPMTDVDQQLWSSLGWLWDTQSLQS
;
A
#
# COMPACT_ATOMS: atom_id res chain seq x y z
N MET A 1 -12.51 41.98 9.99
CA MET A 1 -12.26 41.16 8.81
C MET A 1 -10.75 41.04 8.69
N TRP A 2 -10.18 40.01 9.31
CA TRP A 2 -8.75 39.75 9.23
C TRP A 2 -8.53 39.05 7.89
N ASP A 3 -7.95 39.77 6.93
CA ASP A 3 -7.32 39.12 5.79
C ASP A 3 -6.22 38.25 6.38
N ALA A 4 -6.43 36.94 6.37
CA ALA A 4 -5.38 35.97 6.60
C ALA A 4 -4.44 36.06 5.40
N ASP A 5 -3.57 37.07 5.45
CA ASP A 5 -2.38 37.14 4.62
C ASP A 5 -1.54 35.93 5.01
N TRP A 6 -1.77 34.79 4.33
CA TRP A 6 -0.92 33.61 4.36
C TRP A 6 0.42 33.92 3.67
N GLY A 7 1.00 35.06 4.04
CA GLY A 7 2.23 35.60 3.50
C GLY A 7 3.43 34.76 3.92
N ASN A 8 4.58 35.13 3.35
CA ASN A 8 5.89 34.48 3.47
C ASN A 8 6.42 34.26 4.91
N ASP A 9 5.65 34.62 5.95
CA ASP A 9 5.98 34.48 7.36
C ASP A 9 5.37 33.22 8.02
N THR A 10 4.58 32.43 7.28
CA THR A 10 4.03 31.17 7.81
C THR A 10 5.16 30.15 8.00
N PRO A 11 5.31 29.52 9.18
CA PRO A 11 6.31 28.48 9.38
C PRO A 11 6.14 27.34 8.35
N ASP A 12 7.26 26.76 7.92
CA ASP A 12 7.28 25.76 6.84
C ASP A 12 6.38 24.54 7.13
N GLU A 13 6.27 24.14 8.39
CA GLU A 13 5.52 22.95 8.81
C GLU A 13 3.99 23.06 8.58
N PRO A 14 3.26 24.07 9.12
CA PRO A 14 1.85 24.30 8.79
C PRO A 14 1.58 24.41 7.28
N ARG A 15 2.48 25.07 6.54
CA ARG A 15 2.37 25.20 5.09
C ARG A 15 2.47 23.84 4.40
N GLN A 16 3.45 23.02 4.77
CA GLN A 16 3.61 21.66 4.24
C GLN A 16 2.40 20.78 4.59
N SER A 17 1.89 20.85 5.82
CA SER A 17 0.67 20.13 6.21
C SER A 17 -0.53 20.54 5.35
N MET A 18 -0.76 21.84 5.16
CA MET A 18 -1.83 22.34 4.29
C MET A 18 -1.66 21.86 2.84
N LEU A 19 -0.46 21.96 2.28
CA LEU A 19 -0.18 21.50 0.91
C LEU A 19 -0.35 19.98 0.77
N SER A 20 0.03 19.20 1.77
CA SER A 20 -0.20 17.75 1.76
C SER A 20 -1.69 17.41 1.83
N PHE A 21 -2.49 18.17 2.57
CA PHE A 21 -3.94 18.01 2.58
C PHE A 21 -4.56 18.31 1.21
N ILE A 22 -4.15 19.40 0.56
CA ILE A 22 -4.58 19.72 -0.82
C ILE A 22 -4.12 18.62 -1.79
N GLY A 23 -2.90 18.12 -1.62
CA GLY A 23 -2.37 17.02 -2.41
C GLY A 23 -3.20 15.75 -2.25
N MET A 24 -3.61 15.42 -1.02
CA MET A 24 -4.52 14.31 -0.74
C MET A 24 -5.87 14.46 -1.44
N ALA A 25 -6.48 15.65 -1.39
CA ALA A 25 -7.74 15.91 -2.09
C ALA A 25 -7.60 15.71 -3.61
N LYS A 26 -6.47 16.12 -4.20
CA LYS A 26 -6.17 15.88 -5.63
C LYS A 26 -6.00 14.38 -5.93
N LEU A 27 -5.30 13.63 -5.08
CA LEU A 27 -5.17 12.18 -5.22
C LEU A 27 -6.53 11.47 -5.13
N THR A 28 -7.47 11.96 -4.32
CA THR A 28 -8.83 11.42 -4.26
C THR A 28 -9.58 11.55 -5.58
N LEU A 29 -9.39 12.62 -6.34
CA LEU A 29 -9.99 12.78 -7.67
C LEU A 29 -9.45 11.73 -8.67
N ILE A 30 -8.15 11.45 -8.60
CA ILE A 30 -7.53 10.39 -9.41
C ILE A 30 -8.06 9.02 -8.98
N LEU A 31 -8.18 8.77 -7.67
CA LEU A 31 -8.77 7.55 -7.13
C LEU A 31 -10.21 7.37 -7.60
N GLU A 32 -11.04 8.40 -7.56
CA GLU A 32 -12.43 8.37 -8.04
C GLU A 32 -12.50 7.98 -9.52
N ARG A 33 -11.57 8.49 -10.33
CA ARG A 33 -11.46 8.11 -11.75
C ARG A 33 -11.09 6.63 -11.93
N ILE A 34 -10.17 6.11 -11.11
CA ILE A 34 -9.81 4.69 -11.11
C ILE A 34 -11.02 3.83 -10.69
N THR A 35 -11.68 4.17 -9.58
CA THR A 35 -12.77 3.36 -9.04
C THR A 35 -13.99 3.37 -9.95
N SER A 36 -14.40 4.54 -10.47
CA SER A 36 -15.51 4.65 -11.42
C SER A 36 -15.28 3.82 -12.70
N SER A 37 -14.04 3.79 -13.18
CA SER A 37 -13.68 3.14 -14.43
C SER A 37 -13.45 1.63 -14.33
N PHE A 38 -12.96 1.14 -13.17
CA PHE A 38 -12.48 -0.24 -13.04
C PHE A 38 -13.08 -1.02 -11.86
N HIS A 39 -13.68 -0.35 -10.88
CA HIS A 39 -14.16 -0.97 -9.64
C HIS A 39 -15.66 -0.76 -9.38
N THR A 40 -16.43 -0.32 -10.39
CA THR A 40 -17.89 -0.29 -10.33
C THR A 40 -18.48 -1.62 -10.77
N LEU A 41 -19.70 -1.95 -10.31
CA LEU A 41 -20.47 -3.10 -10.82
C LEU A 41 -20.62 -3.03 -12.35
N GLN A 42 -20.77 -1.82 -12.89
CA GLN A 42 -20.82 -1.61 -14.33
C GLN A 42 -19.49 -1.98 -15.00
N ALA A 43 -18.34 -1.60 -14.43
CA ALA A 43 -17.04 -1.99 -14.93
C ALA A 43 -16.81 -3.52 -14.82
N ALA A 44 -17.36 -4.18 -13.80
CA ALA A 44 -17.31 -5.64 -13.67
C ALA A 44 -18.16 -6.36 -14.73
N VAL A 45 -19.35 -5.84 -15.04
CA VAL A 45 -20.27 -6.43 -16.05
C VAL A 45 -19.84 -6.10 -17.48
N SER A 46 -19.22 -4.94 -17.70
CA SER A 46 -18.82 -4.44 -19.01
C SER A 46 -17.47 -3.73 -18.92
N PRO A 47 -16.38 -4.49 -18.78
CA PRO A 47 -15.06 -3.89 -18.62
C PRO A 47 -14.65 -3.10 -19.86
N PRO A 48 -13.94 -1.96 -19.69
CA PRO A 48 -13.31 -1.25 -20.79
C PRO A 48 -12.50 -2.22 -21.65
N ARG A 49 -12.80 -2.28 -22.95
CA ARG A 49 -12.07 -3.11 -23.92
C ARG A 49 -10.96 -2.31 -24.59
N ASP A 50 -9.95 -2.99 -25.09
CA ASP A 50 -8.93 -2.35 -25.91
C ASP A 50 -9.51 -1.84 -27.25
N PRO A 51 -9.00 -0.70 -27.77
CA PRO A 51 -7.88 0.10 -27.25
C PRO A 51 -8.26 1.12 -26.16
N TYR A 52 -9.55 1.29 -25.85
CA TYR A 52 -10.05 2.30 -24.91
C TYR A 52 -9.49 2.13 -23.50
N ARG A 53 -9.36 0.87 -23.03
CA ARG A 53 -8.73 0.55 -21.75
C ARG A 53 -7.31 1.11 -21.66
N SER A 54 -6.47 0.82 -22.65
CA SER A 54 -5.08 1.26 -22.70
C SER A 54 -4.96 2.80 -22.69
N VAL A 55 -5.79 3.49 -23.49
CA VAL A 55 -5.83 4.97 -23.50
C VAL A 55 -6.26 5.55 -22.15
N LEU A 56 -7.21 4.90 -21.48
CA LEU A 56 -7.68 5.33 -20.16
C LEU A 56 -6.61 5.16 -19.09
N LEU A 57 -5.90 4.03 -19.07
CA LEU A 57 -4.79 3.78 -18.14
C LEU A 57 -3.64 4.77 -18.37
N GLU A 58 -3.29 5.04 -19.63
CA GLU A 58 -2.29 6.06 -19.98
C GLU A 58 -2.71 7.46 -19.53
N SER A 59 -3.98 7.82 -19.71
CA SER A 59 -4.48 9.11 -19.24
C SER A 59 -4.42 9.24 -17.72
N ILE A 60 -4.70 8.17 -16.96
CA ILE A 60 -4.57 8.19 -15.49
C ILE A 60 -3.10 8.25 -15.07
N ALA A 61 -2.19 7.58 -15.81
CA ALA A 61 -0.75 7.71 -15.58
C ALA A 61 -0.29 9.16 -15.72
N ASN A 62 -0.73 9.84 -16.78
CA ASN A 62 -0.43 11.25 -17.03
C ASN A 62 -0.97 12.17 -15.93
N ASP A 63 -2.13 11.86 -15.33
CA ASP A 63 -2.67 12.61 -14.19
C ASP A 63 -1.77 12.47 -12.94
N LEU A 64 -1.23 11.27 -12.69
CA LEU A 64 -0.30 11.02 -11.58
C LEU A 64 1.04 11.74 -11.79
N ASP A 65 1.57 11.72 -13.02
CA ASP A 65 2.80 12.45 -13.35
C ASP A 65 2.59 13.97 -13.23
N SER A 66 1.45 14.48 -13.72
CA SER A 66 1.08 15.89 -13.56
C SER A 66 0.90 16.30 -12.10
N PHE A 67 0.36 15.40 -11.27
CA PHE A 67 0.28 15.60 -9.83
C PHE A 67 1.68 15.72 -9.21
N GLN A 68 2.60 14.84 -9.57
CA GLN A 68 3.97 14.84 -9.09
C GLN A 68 4.73 16.13 -9.50
N ASP A 69 4.52 16.61 -10.73
CA ASP A 69 5.12 17.86 -11.23
C ASP A 69 4.56 19.11 -10.53
N TRP A 70 3.32 19.04 -10.05
CA TRP A 70 2.67 20.11 -9.29
C TRP A 70 3.17 20.21 -7.83
N LEU A 71 3.70 19.13 -7.26
CA LEU A 71 4.12 19.11 -5.86
C LEU A 71 5.34 20.02 -5.60
N ASP A 72 5.32 20.67 -4.43
CA ASP A 72 6.52 21.31 -3.90
C ASP A 72 7.65 20.27 -3.76
N PRO A 73 8.92 20.61 -4.10
CA PRO A 73 10.06 19.71 -3.93
C PRO A 73 10.16 19.06 -2.56
N GLN A 74 9.70 19.74 -1.50
CA GLN A 74 9.69 19.22 -0.13
C GLN A 74 8.65 18.10 0.12
N LEU A 75 7.61 18.03 -0.71
CA LEU A 75 6.53 17.04 -0.67
C LEU A 75 6.72 15.94 -1.72
N SER A 76 7.52 16.23 -2.76
CA SER A 76 7.77 15.34 -3.89
C SER A 76 8.56 14.08 -3.51
N LEU A 77 8.31 12.99 -4.24
CA LEU A 77 9.15 11.79 -4.26
C LEU A 77 10.16 11.84 -5.44
N PRO A 78 11.33 11.18 -5.34
CA PRO A 78 11.89 10.51 -4.16
C PRO A 78 12.33 11.52 -3.09
N VAL A 79 12.35 11.10 -1.83
CA VAL A 79 12.71 11.97 -0.70
C VAL A 79 14.21 12.31 -0.77
N LYS A 80 14.54 13.52 -1.25
CA LYS A 80 15.94 13.94 -1.47
C LYS A 80 16.70 14.33 -0.19
N GLN A 81 15.99 14.58 0.91
CA GLN A 81 16.59 15.06 2.17
C GLN A 81 16.31 14.07 3.31
N LYS A 82 17.36 13.45 3.82
CA LYS A 82 17.33 12.67 5.07
C LYS A 82 17.40 13.63 6.26
N GLY A 83 16.57 13.40 7.28
CA GLY A 83 16.74 14.00 8.62
C GLY A 83 15.99 15.31 8.91
N SER A 84 15.05 15.73 8.07
CA SER A 84 14.07 16.76 8.45
C SER A 84 12.72 16.09 8.72
N SER A 85 12.29 16.08 9.98
CA SER A 85 10.92 15.68 10.34
C SER A 85 9.94 16.44 9.46
N ARG A 86 9.12 15.71 8.69
CA ARG A 86 8.14 16.31 7.79
C ARG A 86 6.88 16.64 8.55
N ALA A 87 6.20 17.67 8.09
CA ALA A 87 4.92 18.06 8.65
C ALA A 87 3.90 16.90 8.62
N HIS A 88 2.93 16.97 9.53
CA HIS A 88 1.86 16.00 9.65
C HIS A 88 1.13 15.81 8.31
N GLY A 89 0.87 14.55 7.94
CA GLY A 89 0.14 14.19 6.71
C GLY A 89 1.00 14.05 5.45
N VAL A 90 2.21 14.61 5.41
CA VAL A 90 3.09 14.54 4.22
C VAL A 90 3.43 13.10 3.85
N ARG A 91 3.84 12.29 4.83
CA ARG A 91 4.20 10.88 4.60
C ARG A 91 3.01 10.03 4.17
N SER A 92 1.83 10.31 4.71
CA SER A 92 0.61 9.63 4.29
C SER A 92 0.20 10.01 2.86
N MET A 93 0.42 11.26 2.45
CA MET A 93 0.21 11.68 1.07
C MET A 93 1.17 11.00 0.11
N GLN A 94 2.45 10.93 0.46
CA GLN A 94 3.46 10.24 -0.34
C GLN A 94 3.13 8.74 -0.51
N VAL A 95 2.74 8.05 0.56
CA VAL A 95 2.35 6.63 0.46
C VAL A 95 1.04 6.45 -0.31
N CYS A 96 0.10 7.40 -0.23
CA CYS A 96 -1.13 7.37 -1.03
C CYS A 96 -0.83 7.52 -2.53
N HIS A 97 0.06 8.45 -2.90
CA HIS A 97 0.52 8.62 -4.28
C HIS A 97 1.15 7.31 -4.82
N LEU A 98 2.05 6.70 -4.05
CA LEU A 98 2.63 5.40 -4.40
C LEU A 98 1.56 4.29 -4.48
N GLY A 99 0.59 4.30 -3.57
CA GLY A 99 -0.56 3.39 -3.59
C GLY A 99 -1.37 3.48 -4.88
N LEU A 100 -1.62 4.68 -5.41
CA LEU A 100 -2.30 4.86 -6.70
C LEU A 100 -1.46 4.40 -7.88
N LYS A 101 -0.13 4.64 -7.88
CA LYS A 101 0.77 4.07 -8.89
C LYS A 101 0.73 2.54 -8.89
N ILE A 102 0.71 1.93 -7.69
CA ILE A 102 0.58 0.48 -7.50
C ILE A 102 -0.77 -0.01 -8.03
N ALA A 103 -1.88 0.67 -7.72
CA ALA A 103 -3.19 0.31 -8.23
C ALA A 103 -3.24 0.36 -9.77
N LEU A 104 -2.68 1.41 -10.37
CA LEU A 104 -2.64 1.58 -11.82
C LEU A 104 -1.83 0.49 -12.53
N ILE A 105 -0.64 0.15 -12.02
CA ILE A 105 0.17 -0.90 -12.64
C ILE A 105 -0.44 -2.30 -12.43
N ARG A 106 -1.18 -2.52 -11.34
CA ARG A 106 -1.97 -3.74 -11.16
C ARG A 106 -3.05 -3.90 -12.23
N LEU A 107 -3.75 -2.81 -12.56
CA LEU A 107 -4.72 -2.80 -13.67
C LEU A 107 -4.05 -3.06 -15.02
N THR A 108 -2.82 -2.59 -15.20
CA THR A 108 -2.04 -2.82 -16.43
C THR A 108 -1.52 -4.25 -16.55
N LEU A 109 -1.16 -4.90 -15.43
CA LEU A 109 -0.76 -6.32 -15.38
C LEU A 109 -1.89 -7.30 -15.72
N GLY A 110 -3.12 -6.79 -15.86
CA GLY A 110 -4.32 -7.57 -16.16
C GLY A 110 -4.67 -8.54 -15.04
N GLU A 111 -5.52 -9.50 -15.37
CA GLU A 111 -5.96 -10.56 -14.46
C GLU A 111 -4.96 -11.74 -14.39
N PRO A 112 -5.05 -12.60 -13.37
CA PRO A 112 -4.37 -13.89 -13.39
C PRO A 112 -4.79 -14.69 -14.64
N GLY A 113 -3.82 -15.11 -15.46
CA GLY A 113 -4.07 -15.84 -16.72
C GLY A 113 -4.16 -14.97 -17.97
N GLU A 114 -4.29 -13.64 -17.84
CA GLU A 114 -4.19 -12.74 -19.00
C GLU A 114 -2.71 -12.58 -19.42
N THR A 115 -2.47 -12.75 -20.73
CA THR A 115 -1.15 -12.59 -21.35
C THR A 115 -1.09 -11.22 -22.02
N SER A 116 -0.33 -10.31 -21.42
CA SER A 116 0.05 -9.04 -22.07
C SER A 116 1.02 -9.33 -23.22
N HIS A 117 0.90 -8.56 -24.31
CA HIS A 117 1.87 -8.59 -25.42
C HIS A 117 3.29 -8.18 -25.00
N ASP A 118 3.44 -7.41 -23.91
CA ASP A 118 4.73 -7.02 -23.32
C ASP A 118 4.75 -7.29 -21.81
N ILE A 119 4.64 -8.57 -21.45
CA ILE A 119 4.65 -8.98 -20.04
C ILE A 119 5.96 -8.59 -19.34
N GLU A 120 7.11 -8.70 -20.01
CA GLU A 120 8.41 -8.39 -19.41
C GLU A 120 8.54 -6.89 -19.09
N GLY A 121 8.17 -6.02 -20.04
CA GLY A 121 8.18 -4.57 -19.84
C GLY A 121 7.23 -4.12 -18.72
N THR A 122 6.03 -4.70 -18.66
CA THR A 122 5.09 -4.42 -17.57
C THR A 122 5.61 -4.92 -16.22
N LEU A 123 6.22 -6.10 -16.15
CA LEU A 123 6.82 -6.63 -14.91
C LEU A 123 7.99 -5.75 -14.42
N LYS A 124 8.86 -5.28 -15.32
CA LYS A 124 9.94 -4.34 -14.97
C LYS A 124 9.40 -3.02 -14.42
N SER A 125 8.36 -2.47 -15.05
CA SER A 125 7.71 -1.24 -14.62
C SER A 125 7.04 -1.39 -13.25
N ALA A 126 6.36 -2.52 -13.04
CA ALA A 126 5.76 -2.86 -11.75
C ALA A 126 6.80 -3.03 -10.65
N LEU A 127 7.92 -3.70 -10.95
CA LEU A 127 9.02 -3.86 -10.01
C LEU A 127 9.65 -2.52 -9.64
N LYS A 128 9.80 -1.60 -10.61
CA LYS A 128 10.27 -0.24 -10.35
C LYS A 128 9.37 0.49 -9.35
N ILE A 129 8.06 0.43 -9.52
CA ILE A 129 7.10 1.07 -8.59
C ILE A 129 7.19 0.42 -7.19
N GLY A 130 7.32 -0.92 -7.12
CA GLY A 130 7.54 -1.62 -5.86
C GLY A 130 8.83 -1.20 -5.16
N LYS A 131 9.93 -1.00 -5.90
CA LYS A 131 11.20 -0.47 -5.39
C LYS A 131 11.03 0.94 -4.82
N GLU A 132 10.33 1.82 -5.53
CA GLU A 132 10.07 3.20 -5.06
C GLU A 132 9.31 3.20 -3.72
N LEU A 133 8.34 2.31 -3.53
CA LEU A 133 7.65 2.15 -2.24
C LEU A 133 8.61 1.72 -1.13
N VAL A 134 9.42 0.69 -1.38
CA VAL A 134 10.36 0.17 -0.37
C VAL A 134 11.41 1.21 -0.01
N GLU A 135 11.98 1.90 -1.00
CA GLU A 135 12.93 3.00 -0.79
C GLU A 135 12.31 4.15 0.01
N PHE A 136 11.03 4.46 -0.24
CA PHE A 136 10.29 5.42 0.57
C PHE A 136 10.20 4.97 2.04
N LEU A 137 9.80 3.71 2.29
CA LEU A 137 9.68 3.18 3.65
C LEU A 137 11.02 3.14 4.38
N GLU A 138 12.10 2.76 3.70
CA GLU A 138 13.46 2.77 4.24
C GLU A 138 13.98 4.19 4.52
N SER A 139 13.41 5.21 3.88
CA SER A 139 13.77 6.61 4.12
C SER A 139 13.13 7.22 5.36
N LEU A 140 12.14 6.54 5.96
CA LEU A 140 11.41 7.03 7.13
C LEU A 140 12.29 6.97 8.39
N ASP A 141 12.37 8.09 9.10
CA ASP A 141 13.02 8.14 10.40
C ASP A 141 12.02 7.88 11.55
N ALA A 142 12.53 7.89 12.80
CA ALA A 142 11.69 7.68 13.98
C ALA A 142 10.62 8.78 14.16
N GLY A 143 10.91 10.02 13.74
CA GLY A 143 9.96 11.12 13.79
C GLY A 143 8.82 10.92 12.79
N ASP A 144 9.15 10.47 11.57
CA ASP A 144 8.16 10.10 10.56
C ASP A 144 7.24 8.97 11.06
N GLN A 145 7.80 7.95 11.74
CA GLN A 145 7.04 6.83 12.30
C GLN A 145 6.10 7.25 13.45
N GLN A 146 6.48 8.27 14.21
CA GLN A 146 5.67 8.83 15.30
C GLN A 146 4.66 9.90 14.83
N SER A 147 4.83 10.41 13.61
CA SER A 147 3.92 11.39 13.02
C SER A 147 2.53 10.80 12.73
N PHE A 148 1.60 11.67 12.37
CA PHE A 148 0.27 11.23 11.96
C PHE A 148 0.31 10.43 10.65
N TRP A 149 -0.28 9.23 10.68
CA TRP A 149 -0.54 8.39 9.51
C TRP A 149 -2.04 8.18 9.28
N PHE A 150 -2.50 8.34 8.04
CA PHE A 150 -3.87 7.97 7.70
C PHE A 150 -4.08 6.45 7.87
N PRO A 151 -5.26 5.99 8.32
CA PRO A 151 -5.53 4.57 8.56
C PRO A 151 -5.25 3.66 7.36
N TYR A 152 -5.53 4.14 6.13
CA TYR A 152 -5.32 3.36 4.90
C TYR A 152 -3.86 3.28 4.43
N SER A 153 -2.93 3.96 5.11
CA SER A 153 -1.51 3.90 4.76
C SER A 153 -0.97 2.47 4.83
N ALA A 154 -1.42 1.69 5.81
CA ALA A 154 -1.02 0.28 5.95
C ALA A 154 -1.51 -0.55 4.76
N PHE A 155 -2.72 -0.29 4.26
CA PHE A 155 -3.27 -0.98 3.09
C PHE A 155 -2.55 -0.59 1.80
N ASN A 156 -2.10 0.66 1.65
CA ASN A 156 -1.26 1.05 0.52
C ASN A 156 0.09 0.30 0.52
N ILE A 157 0.69 0.10 1.69
CA ILE A 157 1.91 -0.71 1.85
C ILE A 157 1.63 -2.18 1.48
N LEU A 158 0.52 -2.73 1.98
CA LEU A 158 0.10 -4.11 1.68
C LEU A 158 -0.18 -4.33 0.19
N ASN A 159 -0.79 -3.37 -0.48
CA ASN A 159 -0.99 -3.41 -1.93
C ASN A 159 0.35 -3.48 -2.68
N GLY A 160 1.37 -2.79 -2.19
CA GLY A 160 2.73 -2.90 -2.71
C GLY A 160 3.36 -4.27 -2.46
N ALA A 161 3.18 -4.85 -1.27
CA ALA A 161 3.62 -6.21 -0.97
C ALA A 161 2.96 -7.23 -1.90
N ALA A 162 1.64 -7.14 -2.07
CA ALA A 162 0.88 -8.00 -2.97
C ALA A 162 1.33 -7.85 -4.43
N LEU A 163 1.63 -6.63 -4.89
CA LEU A 163 2.21 -6.39 -6.22
C LEU A 163 3.56 -7.11 -6.37
N LEU A 164 4.47 -6.98 -5.40
CA LEU A 164 5.78 -7.61 -5.45
C LEU A 164 5.70 -9.14 -5.43
N LEU A 165 4.81 -9.71 -4.62
CA LEU A 165 4.51 -11.15 -4.63
C LEU A 165 3.95 -11.59 -5.99
N ARG A 166 3.04 -10.80 -6.57
CA ARG A 166 2.51 -11.06 -7.91
C ARG A 166 3.60 -11.04 -8.98
N ILE A 167 4.54 -10.11 -8.89
CA ILE A 167 5.70 -10.05 -9.79
C ILE A 167 6.56 -11.30 -9.63
N ALA A 168 6.88 -11.70 -8.40
CA ALA A 168 7.66 -12.90 -8.13
C ALA A 168 6.99 -14.15 -8.73
N VAL A 169 5.69 -14.31 -8.53
CA VAL A 169 4.89 -15.44 -9.07
C VAL A 169 4.78 -15.38 -10.59
N LYS A 170 4.47 -14.23 -11.19
CA LYS A 170 4.34 -14.11 -12.67
C LYS A 170 5.70 -14.23 -13.38
N ALA A 171 6.78 -13.72 -12.79
CA ALA A 171 8.13 -13.83 -13.36
C ALA A 171 8.64 -15.28 -13.31
N ASN A 172 8.44 -15.97 -12.18
CA ASN A 172 8.86 -17.34 -11.91
C ASN A 172 10.21 -17.70 -12.56
N THR A 173 10.32 -18.87 -13.20
CA THR A 173 11.50 -19.31 -13.95
C THR A 173 11.61 -18.68 -15.34
N THR A 174 10.54 -18.05 -15.84
CA THR A 174 10.49 -17.44 -17.18
C THR A 174 11.32 -16.16 -17.27
N HIS A 175 11.34 -15.37 -16.18
CA HIS A 175 12.11 -14.13 -16.08
C HIS A 175 12.98 -14.13 -14.81
N PRO A 176 14.07 -14.91 -14.79
CA PRO A 176 14.82 -15.19 -13.56
C PRO A 176 15.45 -13.95 -12.92
N ILE A 177 15.87 -12.96 -13.72
CA ILE A 177 16.44 -11.70 -13.21
C ILE A 177 15.35 -10.90 -12.48
N ILE A 178 14.16 -10.78 -13.07
CA ILE A 178 13.03 -10.06 -12.46
C ILE A 178 12.57 -10.77 -11.19
N ASN A 179 12.50 -12.12 -11.22
CA ASN A 179 12.15 -12.92 -10.06
C ASN A 179 13.15 -12.71 -8.91
N LEU A 180 14.46 -12.77 -9.19
CA LEU A 180 15.51 -12.53 -8.21
C LEU A 180 15.42 -11.11 -7.61
N GLU A 181 15.30 -10.08 -8.46
CA GLU A 181 15.18 -8.71 -7.98
C GLU A 181 13.89 -8.48 -7.18
N SER A 182 12.77 -9.08 -7.58
CA SER A 182 11.52 -8.99 -6.81
C SER A 182 11.66 -9.64 -5.42
N GLY A 183 12.43 -10.73 -5.32
CA GLY A 183 12.74 -11.38 -4.05
C GLY A 183 13.57 -10.49 -3.12
N ASP A 184 14.60 -9.82 -3.65
CA ASP A 184 15.41 -8.85 -2.89
C ASP A 184 14.55 -7.70 -2.34
N VAL A 185 13.68 -7.14 -3.18
CA VAL A 185 12.78 -6.04 -2.79
C VAL A 185 11.75 -6.50 -1.75
N LEU A 186 11.24 -7.73 -1.84
CA LEU A 186 10.35 -8.33 -0.83
C LEU A 186 11.05 -8.51 0.52
N ILE A 187 12.30 -8.98 0.52
CA ILE A 187 13.10 -9.13 1.74
C ILE A 187 13.29 -7.77 2.41
N ARG A 188 13.63 -6.73 1.63
CA ARG A 188 13.76 -5.35 2.13
C ARG A 188 12.44 -4.82 2.70
N LEU A 189 11.32 -5.02 1.99
CA LEU A 189 9.99 -4.62 2.45
C LEU A 189 9.61 -5.26 3.79
N VAL A 190 9.78 -6.57 3.90
CA VAL A 190 9.49 -7.33 5.12
C VAL A 190 10.40 -6.86 6.27
N THR A 191 11.68 -6.59 5.97
CA THR A 191 12.65 -6.09 6.94
C THR A 191 12.24 -4.73 7.49
N VAL A 192 11.85 -3.77 6.63
CA VAL A 192 11.44 -2.43 7.07
C VAL A 192 10.11 -2.45 7.83
N ILE A 193 9.16 -3.32 7.44
CA ILE A 193 7.92 -3.53 8.19
C ILE A 193 8.23 -4.12 9.57
N LYS A 194 9.13 -5.10 9.66
CA LYS A 194 9.54 -5.68 10.95
C LYS A 194 10.21 -4.65 11.85
N ALA A 195 11.12 -3.84 11.31
CA ALA A 195 11.76 -2.76 12.05
C ALA A 195 10.73 -1.74 12.57
N GLY A 196 9.77 -1.35 11.72
CA GLY A 196 8.65 -0.49 12.12
C GLY A 196 7.79 -1.10 13.23
N TYR A 197 7.47 -2.39 13.13
CA TYR A 197 6.74 -3.13 14.16
C TYR A 197 7.48 -3.10 15.50
N LEU A 198 8.79 -3.35 15.51
CA LEU A 198 9.63 -3.30 16.72
C LEU A 198 9.68 -1.89 17.34
N ASN A 199 9.59 -0.85 16.51
CA ASN A 199 9.48 0.54 16.95
C ASN A 199 8.06 0.97 17.34
N SER A 200 7.11 0.04 17.40
CA SER A 200 5.69 0.30 17.69
C SER A 200 5.03 1.28 16.71
N TRP A 201 5.49 1.35 15.46
CA TRP A 201 4.87 2.16 14.42
C TRP A 201 3.51 1.56 14.02
N PRO A 202 2.36 2.21 14.31
CA PRO A 202 1.04 1.59 14.13
C PRO A 202 0.76 1.08 12.72
N THR A 203 1.20 1.83 11.70
CA THR A 203 1.04 1.44 10.30
C THR A 203 1.81 0.15 9.98
N ALA A 204 3.02 -0.03 10.52
CA ALA A 204 3.78 -1.27 10.35
C ALA A 204 3.20 -2.43 11.15
N ILE A 205 2.60 -2.19 12.31
CA ILE A 205 1.88 -3.23 13.08
C ILE A 205 0.72 -3.78 12.24
N THR A 206 -0.12 -2.91 11.69
CA THR A 206 -1.21 -3.32 10.80
C THR A 206 -0.68 -4.03 9.55
N ALA A 207 0.32 -3.44 8.87
CA ALA A 207 0.90 -4.03 7.66
C ALA A 207 1.53 -5.41 7.93
N LYS A 208 2.24 -5.59 9.06
CA LYS A 208 2.82 -6.88 9.45
C LYS A 208 1.75 -7.96 9.57
N THR A 209 0.71 -7.70 10.37
CA THR A 209 -0.35 -8.68 10.65
C THR A 209 -1.00 -9.20 9.37
N HIS A 210 -1.34 -8.30 8.45
CA HIS A 210 -1.95 -8.70 7.19
C HIS A 210 -0.96 -9.33 6.21
N LEU A 211 0.30 -8.89 6.22
CA LEU A 211 1.34 -9.50 5.38
C LEU A 211 1.64 -10.94 5.80
N GLU A 212 1.61 -11.24 7.11
CA GLU A 212 1.75 -12.61 7.61
C GLU A 212 0.62 -13.51 7.10
N LEU A 213 -0.63 -13.04 7.12
CA LEU A 213 -1.77 -13.78 6.57
C LEU A 213 -1.61 -14.03 5.07
N LEU A 214 -1.17 -13.02 4.32
CA LEU A 214 -0.92 -13.13 2.89
C LEU A 214 0.22 -14.11 2.57
N LEU A 215 1.32 -14.06 3.31
CA LEU A 215 2.43 -14.97 3.07
C LEU A 215 2.07 -16.42 3.42
N ARG A 216 1.27 -16.64 4.48
CA ARG A 216 0.76 -17.96 4.84
C ARG A 216 -0.11 -18.57 3.76
N SER A 217 -0.94 -17.78 3.08
CA SER A 217 -1.74 -18.30 1.97
C SER A 217 -0.90 -18.71 0.76
N LEU A 218 0.32 -18.18 0.61
CA LEU A 218 1.23 -18.44 -0.50
C LEU A 218 2.32 -19.48 -0.20
N GLU A 219 2.34 -20.10 0.99
CA GLU A 219 3.40 -21.01 1.42
C GLU A 219 3.62 -22.20 0.48
N ASN A 220 2.55 -22.69 -0.17
CA ASN A 220 2.62 -23.81 -1.09
C ASN A 220 3.06 -23.41 -2.51
N ASP A 221 2.82 -22.15 -2.89
CA ASP A 221 3.02 -21.66 -4.25
C ASP A 221 4.34 -20.90 -4.42
N LEU A 222 4.90 -20.37 -3.32
CA LEU A 222 6.09 -19.55 -3.34
C LEU A 222 7.07 -19.97 -2.23
N PRO A 223 8.17 -20.68 -2.54
CA PRO A 223 9.17 -21.09 -1.54
C PRO A 223 9.76 -19.91 -0.75
N LEU A 224 9.83 -18.73 -1.37
CA LEU A 224 10.28 -17.49 -0.72
C LEU A 224 9.35 -17.08 0.44
N ALA A 225 8.05 -17.42 0.40
CA ALA A 225 7.09 -17.02 1.43
C ALA A 225 7.47 -17.52 2.82
N GLN A 226 7.98 -18.75 2.93
CA GLN A 226 8.46 -19.32 4.19
C GLN A 226 9.66 -18.52 4.75
N SER A 227 10.58 -18.11 3.88
CA SER A 227 11.73 -17.29 4.27
C SER A 227 11.28 -15.91 4.77
N LEU A 228 10.32 -15.29 4.08
CA LEU A 228 9.76 -13.99 4.46
C LEU A 228 9.01 -14.06 5.79
N LEU A 229 8.24 -15.13 6.02
CA LEU A 229 7.59 -15.39 7.31
C LEU A 229 8.61 -15.56 8.44
N GLY A 230 9.74 -16.22 8.17
CA GLY A 230 10.85 -16.32 9.12
C GLY A 230 11.40 -14.96 9.54
N ILE A 231 11.48 -13.99 8.62
CA ILE A 231 11.92 -12.62 8.92
C ILE A 231 10.86 -11.83 9.71
N LEU A 232 9.58 -11.99 9.37
CA LEU A 232 8.48 -11.32 10.08
C LEU A 232 8.23 -11.87 11.49
N SER A 233 8.55 -13.14 11.71
CA SER A 233 8.33 -13.84 12.97
C SER A 233 8.94 -13.09 14.16
N ASP A 234 8.28 -13.16 15.30
CA ASP A 234 8.80 -12.55 16.52
C ASP A 234 10.04 -13.29 17.01
N PRO A 235 11.04 -12.58 17.57
CA PRO A 235 12.18 -13.25 18.16
C PRO A 235 11.66 -14.23 19.22
N PRO A 236 12.23 -15.45 19.30
CA PRO A 236 11.83 -16.41 20.32
C PRO A 236 11.98 -15.73 21.68
N ALA A 237 10.88 -15.71 22.46
CA ALA A 237 10.89 -15.16 23.80
C ALA A 237 11.97 -15.87 24.62
N GLY A 238 13.10 -15.19 24.84
CA GLY A 238 14.16 -15.68 25.71
C GLY A 238 13.67 -15.64 27.15
N GLN A 239 13.40 -16.83 27.70
CA GLN A 239 13.54 -17.21 29.12
C GLN A 239 13.62 -16.05 30.12
N GLY A 240 12.45 -15.57 30.52
CA GLY A 240 12.25 -14.69 31.67
C GLY A 240 10.95 -15.04 32.39
N GLU A 241 10.61 -16.32 32.46
CA GLU A 241 9.50 -16.81 33.30
C GLU A 241 9.92 -16.71 34.77
N MET A 242 9.54 -15.61 35.44
CA MET A 242 9.20 -15.72 36.85
C MET A 242 7.86 -16.43 36.94
N ILE A 243 7.95 -17.68 37.38
CA ILE A 243 6.89 -18.59 37.76
C ILE A 243 5.81 -17.84 38.57
N ASN A 244 4.56 -17.88 38.10
CA ASN A 244 3.40 -17.67 38.96
C ASN A 244 2.33 -18.71 38.61
N PRO A 245 2.00 -19.66 39.50
CA PRO A 245 1.03 -20.71 39.22
C PRO A 245 -0.36 -20.27 39.72
N GLY A 246 -1.33 -20.25 38.82
CA GLY A 246 -2.75 -20.23 39.21
C GLY A 246 -3.60 -19.29 38.37
N GLY A 247 -4.34 -19.85 37.41
CA GLY A 247 -5.34 -19.11 36.64
C GLY A 247 -5.82 -19.88 35.43
N THR A 248 -6.81 -20.74 35.64
CA THR A 248 -7.45 -21.58 34.63
C THR A 248 -8.12 -20.76 33.52
N ILE A 249 -7.98 -21.28 32.29
CA ILE A 249 -8.47 -20.81 30.99
C ILE A 249 -10.01 -20.70 30.95
N SER A 250 -10.55 -19.61 30.40
CA SER A 250 -11.60 -19.65 29.35
C SER A 250 -11.95 -18.24 28.87
N GLY A 251 -11.78 -18.00 27.57
CA GLY A 251 -12.19 -16.77 26.89
C GLY A 251 -12.11 -16.97 25.39
N MET A 252 -13.20 -17.49 24.83
CA MET A 252 -13.40 -17.74 23.40
C MET A 252 -13.09 -16.48 22.57
N ALA A 253 -11.97 -16.49 21.83
CA ALA A 253 -11.83 -15.62 20.67
C ALA A 253 -12.51 -16.34 19.50
N THR A 254 -13.69 -15.86 19.10
CA THR A 254 -14.37 -16.32 17.90
C THR A 254 -13.49 -16.00 16.70
N SER A 255 -12.85 -17.04 16.16
CA SER A 255 -12.21 -17.04 14.85
C SER A 255 -13.27 -16.70 13.80
N ALA A 256 -13.36 -15.43 13.41
CA ALA A 256 -13.98 -15.08 12.15
C ALA A 256 -13.14 -15.76 11.06
N GLU A 257 -13.75 -16.72 10.37
CA GLU A 257 -13.10 -17.56 9.37
C GLU A 257 -12.91 -16.73 8.09
N TRP A 258 -11.80 -16.00 8.00
CA TRP A 258 -11.40 -15.27 6.80
C TRP A 258 -10.79 -16.25 5.80
N SER A 259 -11.62 -16.79 4.90
CA SER A 259 -11.16 -17.54 3.74
C SER A 259 -10.61 -16.58 2.68
N LEU A 260 -9.29 -16.40 2.65
CA LEU A 260 -8.57 -15.65 1.60
C LEU A 260 -8.32 -16.59 0.41
N ASP A 261 -9.21 -16.56 -0.58
CA ASP A 261 -8.97 -17.21 -1.88
C ASP A 261 -7.83 -16.46 -2.61
N ILE A 262 -6.80 -17.20 -3.02
CA ILE A 262 -5.60 -16.66 -3.66
C ILE A 262 -5.95 -15.98 -4.99
N ASN A 263 -7.01 -16.44 -5.68
CA ASN A 263 -7.49 -15.79 -6.89
C ASN A 263 -8.21 -14.46 -6.60
N ASN A 264 -8.79 -14.34 -5.40
CA ASN A 264 -9.49 -13.15 -4.95
C ASN A 264 -8.56 -11.98 -4.61
N LEU A 265 -7.30 -12.27 -4.30
CA LEU A 265 -6.28 -11.28 -3.99
C LEU A 265 -5.73 -10.55 -5.23
N PHE A 266 -5.97 -11.13 -6.41
CA PHE A 266 -5.43 -10.66 -7.68
C PHE A 266 -6.49 -10.37 -8.76
N ALA A 267 -7.77 -10.59 -8.45
CA ALA A 267 -8.93 -10.24 -9.25
C ALA A 267 -9.29 -8.73 -9.15
N PRO A 268 -10.11 -8.15 -10.05
CA PRO A 268 -10.68 -6.84 -9.79
C PRO A 268 -11.75 -7.05 -8.72
N MET A 269 -11.39 -6.73 -7.48
CA MET A 269 -12.29 -6.61 -6.33
C MET A 269 -13.31 -7.76 -6.21
N THR A 270 -12.87 -8.88 -5.67
CA THR A 270 -13.80 -9.98 -5.32
C THR A 270 -14.54 -9.66 -4.02
N ASP A 271 -15.51 -10.50 -3.63
CA ASP A 271 -16.35 -10.32 -2.43
C ASP A 271 -15.55 -9.97 -1.15
N VAL A 272 -14.29 -10.41 -1.06
CA VAL A 272 -13.36 -10.12 0.05
C VAL A 272 -12.86 -8.67 0.01
N ASP A 273 -12.54 -8.15 -1.17
CA ASP A 273 -12.22 -6.73 -1.35
C ASP A 273 -13.49 -5.87 -1.23
N GLN A 274 -14.66 -6.35 -1.67
CA GLN A 274 -15.95 -5.70 -1.38
C GLN A 274 -16.21 -5.62 0.13
N GLN A 275 -15.81 -6.60 0.93
CA GLN A 275 -15.87 -6.51 2.39
C GLN A 275 -14.83 -5.53 2.97
N LEU A 276 -13.61 -5.47 2.44
CA LEU A 276 -12.60 -4.47 2.83
C LEU A 276 -13.02 -3.03 2.47
N TRP A 277 -13.63 -2.82 1.30
CA TRP A 277 -14.12 -1.51 0.85
C TRP A 277 -15.49 -1.14 1.46
N SER A 278 -16.38 -2.10 1.73
CA SER A 278 -17.64 -1.85 2.46
C SER A 278 -17.42 -1.68 3.97
N SER A 279 -16.42 -2.33 4.56
CA SER A 279 -15.93 -2.03 5.91
C SER A 279 -15.06 -0.78 5.98
N LEU A 280 -14.76 -0.13 4.85
CA LEU A 280 -14.35 1.28 4.76
C LEU A 280 -15.54 2.20 4.41
N GLY A 281 -16.74 1.65 4.20
CA GLY A 281 -17.98 2.38 3.94
C GLY A 281 -18.42 3.26 5.10
N TRP A 282 -18.10 2.89 6.35
CA TRP A 282 -18.32 3.77 7.51
C TRP A 282 -17.46 5.05 7.47
N LEU A 283 -16.39 5.07 6.68
CA LEU A 283 -15.56 6.27 6.47
C LEU A 283 -16.26 7.29 5.53
N TRP A 284 -17.30 6.86 4.80
CA TRP A 284 -18.04 7.64 3.81
C TRP A 284 -19.54 7.77 4.12
N ASP A 285 -20.02 7.17 5.22
CA ASP A 285 -21.39 7.32 5.72
C ASP A 285 -21.59 8.70 6.39
N THR A 286 -21.53 9.76 5.58
CA THR A 286 -21.90 11.13 6.03
C THR A 286 -23.41 11.32 6.18
N GLN A 287 -24.23 10.27 6.00
CA GLN A 287 -25.69 10.36 6.14
C GLN A 287 -26.22 10.20 7.58
N SER A 288 -25.36 9.97 8.59
CA SER A 288 -25.80 9.89 10.00
C SER A 288 -25.56 11.14 10.86
N LEU A 289 -25.07 12.25 10.27
CA LEU A 289 -24.89 13.55 10.95
C LEU A 289 -25.96 14.59 10.59
N GLN A 290 -27.10 14.16 10.06
CA GLN A 290 -28.31 14.98 9.95
C GLN A 290 -29.50 14.26 10.59
N SER A 291 -29.54 14.24 11.91
CA SER A 291 -30.77 14.18 12.70
C SER A 291 -30.58 14.91 14.02
#